data_AF-A0A0G0JSS2-F1
#
_entry.id   AF-A0A0G0JSS2-F1
#
_cell.length_a   1.000
_cell.length_b   1.000
_cell.length_c   1.000
_cell.angle_alpha   90.00
_cell.angle_beta   90.00
_cell.angle_gamma   90.00
#
_symmetry.space_group_name_H-M   'P 1'
#
loop_
_entity.id
_entity.type
_entity.pdbx_description
1 polymer ?
#
loop_
_entity_poly.entity_id
_entity_poly.type
_entity_poly.pdbx_seq_one_letter_code
_entity_poly.pdbx_strand_id
1 'polypeptide(L)'
;MDKDPIIKITQRDVKQDLLNCIDLDKNIWIKEGFPINTDTGIVDSEVMQNLSGPPYVFKADVMNLFDIQHPEGVELKNVGVIFMHGGRRENGDWMFSDIENGYPVVETVKAVNEYLKKKGESPVEVVMACNKFLASEITIGDFDANENIVYAVGETVGLMNAGMSEDGKIHFNARAGSFWGLDKLATSQQIEIL
;
A
#
# COMPACT_ATOMS: atom_id res chain seq x y z
N MET A 1 -48.40 12.52 -10.26
CA MET A 1 -47.48 11.67 -11.02
C MET A 1 -46.24 11.52 -10.17
N ASP A 2 -46.17 10.41 -9.45
CA ASP A 2 -45.00 10.05 -8.68
C ASP A 2 -43.82 9.90 -9.64
N LYS A 3 -42.74 10.63 -9.37
CA LYS A 3 -41.47 10.42 -10.06
C LYS A 3 -40.83 9.22 -9.41
N ASP A 4 -40.62 8.16 -10.17
CA ASP A 4 -39.81 7.03 -9.75
C ASP A 4 -38.48 7.55 -9.16
N PRO A 5 -38.02 7.03 -8.02
CA PRO A 5 -36.74 7.43 -7.48
C PRO A 5 -35.67 7.06 -8.49
N ILE A 6 -35.00 8.07 -9.04
CA ILE A 6 -33.75 7.89 -9.77
C ILE A 6 -32.77 7.32 -8.74
N ILE A 7 -32.54 6.00 -8.79
CA ILE A 7 -31.44 5.37 -8.08
C ILE A 7 -30.18 5.94 -8.71
N LYS A 8 -29.61 6.94 -8.04
CA LYS A 8 -28.33 7.53 -8.42
C LYS A 8 -27.28 6.52 -7.96
N ILE A 9 -26.85 5.65 -8.88
CA ILE A 9 -25.69 4.81 -8.67
C ILE A 9 -24.51 5.76 -8.47
N THR A 10 -23.99 5.85 -7.25
CA THR A 10 -22.81 6.68 -6.95
C THR A 10 -21.57 5.83 -7.15
N GLN A 11 -20.37 6.42 -7.23
CA GLN A 11 -19.12 5.65 -7.23
C GLN A 11 -19.01 4.69 -6.03
N ARG A 12 -19.79 4.91 -4.96
CA ARG A 12 -19.92 4.00 -3.81
C ARG A 12 -20.48 2.61 -4.18
N ASP A 13 -21.18 2.48 -5.31
CA ASP A 13 -21.74 1.21 -5.80
C ASP A 13 -20.78 0.42 -6.70
N VAL A 14 -19.60 0.99 -7.03
CA VAL A 14 -18.62 0.41 -7.95
C VAL A 14 -17.29 0.20 -7.22
N LYS A 15 -17.06 -1.08 -6.87
CA LYS A 15 -15.89 -1.71 -6.23
C LYS A 15 -15.90 -1.74 -4.70
N GLN A 16 -16.58 -2.77 -4.19
CA GLN A 16 -16.16 -3.51 -3.00
C GLN A 16 -14.66 -3.87 -3.07
N ASP A 17 -14.02 -4.18 -1.94
CA ASP A 17 -12.73 -4.87 -1.90
C ASP A 17 -12.77 -6.06 -2.86
N LEU A 18 -12.18 -5.92 -4.05
CA LEU A 18 -12.18 -6.98 -5.04
C LEU A 18 -11.02 -7.90 -4.71
N LEU A 19 -11.35 -9.07 -4.16
CA LEU A 19 -10.40 -10.15 -3.94
C LEU A 19 -10.05 -10.78 -5.30
N ASN A 20 -8.81 -10.63 -5.74
CA ASN A 20 -8.31 -11.13 -7.01
C ASN A 20 -7.21 -12.16 -6.77
N CYS A 21 -7.30 -13.33 -7.41
CA CYS A 21 -6.16 -14.23 -7.56
C CYS A 21 -5.36 -13.79 -8.79
N ILE A 22 -4.12 -13.39 -8.59
CA ILE A 22 -3.26 -12.85 -9.66
C ILE A 22 -2.20 -13.84 -10.13
N ASP A 23 -1.91 -14.86 -9.32
CA ASP A 23 -1.02 -15.98 -9.64
C ASP A 23 -1.56 -17.23 -8.94
N LEU A 24 -2.19 -18.12 -9.72
CA LEU A 24 -2.80 -19.36 -9.19
C LEU A 24 -1.74 -20.38 -8.76
N ASP A 25 -0.62 -20.44 -9.46
CA ASP A 25 0.44 -21.42 -9.20
C ASP A 25 1.14 -21.11 -7.87
N LYS A 26 1.31 -19.81 -7.56
CA LYS A 26 1.87 -19.34 -6.29
C LYS A 26 0.80 -19.05 -5.23
N ASN A 27 -0.48 -19.24 -5.56
CA ASN A 27 -1.61 -18.92 -4.70
C ASN A 27 -1.56 -17.48 -4.14
N ILE A 28 -1.24 -16.50 -4.99
CA ILE A 28 -1.15 -15.08 -4.61
C ILE A 28 -2.51 -14.42 -4.85
N TRP A 29 -3.05 -13.87 -3.77
CA TRP A 29 -4.30 -13.11 -3.76
C TRP A 29 -4.02 -11.68 -3.31
N ILE A 30 -4.81 -10.74 -3.81
CA ILE A 30 -4.78 -9.34 -3.40
C ILE A 30 -6.19 -8.79 -3.25
N LYS A 31 -6.34 -7.72 -2.49
CA LYS A 31 -7.54 -6.89 -2.46
C LYS A 31 -7.27 -5.59 -3.23
N GLU A 32 -7.97 -5.37 -4.35
CA GLU A 32 -7.96 -4.04 -4.98
C GLU A 32 -8.82 -3.09 -4.15
N GLY A 33 -8.23 -1.98 -3.68
CA GLY A 33 -8.93 -1.00 -2.86
C GLY A 33 -8.12 -0.56 -1.65
N PHE A 34 -8.74 0.28 -0.81
CA PHE A 34 -8.13 0.82 0.40
C PHE A 34 -8.92 0.34 1.62
N PRO A 35 -8.27 -0.17 2.68
CA PRO A 35 -8.99 -0.72 3.83
C PRO A 35 -9.62 0.41 4.64
N ILE A 36 -10.84 0.79 4.29
CA ILE A 36 -11.62 1.86 4.94
C ILE A 36 -12.83 1.27 5.67
N ASN A 37 -13.28 1.98 6.68
CA ASN A 37 -14.62 1.77 7.21
C ASN A 37 -15.64 2.25 6.17
N THR A 38 -16.49 1.35 5.67
CA THR A 38 -17.42 1.63 4.56
C THR A 38 -18.47 2.69 4.89
N ASP A 39 -18.74 2.92 6.17
CA ASP A 39 -19.74 3.89 6.62
C ASP A 39 -19.15 5.30 6.69
N THR A 40 -17.87 5.41 7.08
CA THR A 40 -17.20 6.71 7.31
C THR A 40 -16.24 7.12 6.19
N GLY A 41 -15.75 6.18 5.37
CA GLY A 41 -14.72 6.43 4.36
C GLY A 41 -13.32 6.66 4.94
N ILE A 42 -13.15 6.45 6.23
CA ILE A 42 -11.92 6.72 6.98
C ILE A 42 -11.26 5.39 7.37
N VAL A 43 -9.94 5.40 7.47
CA VAL A 43 -9.19 4.31 8.09
C VAL A 43 -9.09 4.59 9.59
N ASP A 44 -9.93 3.94 10.37
CA ASP A 44 -9.86 4.01 11.83
C ASP A 44 -8.85 3.01 12.40
N SER A 45 -8.54 3.13 13.70
CA SER A 45 -7.57 2.24 14.34
C SER A 45 -8.05 0.78 14.39
N GLU A 46 -9.35 0.53 14.37
CA GLU A 46 -9.92 -0.80 14.41
C GLU A 46 -9.70 -1.52 13.08
N VAL A 47 -9.99 -0.84 11.96
CA VAL A 47 -9.67 -1.32 10.62
C VAL A 47 -8.18 -1.64 10.53
N MET A 48 -7.33 -0.72 10.99
CA MET A 48 -5.88 -0.90 10.96
C MET A 48 -5.41 -2.06 11.83
N GLN A 49 -5.91 -2.23 13.04
CA GLN A 49 -5.46 -3.32 13.93
C GLN A 49 -5.91 -4.70 13.45
N ASN A 50 -7.05 -4.77 12.76
CA ASN A 50 -7.67 -6.01 12.34
C ASN A 50 -7.36 -6.40 10.88
N LEU A 51 -6.45 -5.69 10.21
CA LEU A 51 -6.00 -6.07 8.86
C LEU A 51 -5.40 -7.47 8.87
N SER A 52 -6.03 -8.36 8.11
CA SER A 52 -5.60 -9.74 7.94
C SER A 52 -5.92 -10.24 6.53
N GLY A 53 -5.21 -11.28 6.11
CA GLY A 53 -5.38 -11.94 4.82
C GLY A 53 -4.60 -11.28 3.69
N PRO A 54 -5.12 -11.32 2.45
CA PRO A 54 -4.44 -10.79 1.26
C PRO A 54 -4.15 -9.28 1.35
N PRO A 55 -2.98 -8.81 0.87
CA PRO A 55 -2.62 -7.39 0.92
C PRO A 55 -3.50 -6.52 0.04
N TYR A 56 -3.65 -5.26 0.44
CA TYR A 56 -4.37 -4.23 -0.30
C TYR A 56 -3.45 -3.60 -1.35
N VAL A 57 -3.97 -3.41 -2.56
CA VAL A 57 -3.29 -2.73 -3.67
C VAL A 57 -4.17 -1.58 -4.13
N PHE A 58 -3.63 -0.36 -4.12
CA PHE A 58 -4.34 0.86 -4.49
C PHE A 58 -3.40 1.94 -5.02
N LYS A 59 -3.98 3.01 -5.56
CA LYS A 59 -3.26 4.20 -5.99
C LYS A 59 -3.54 5.34 -5.01
N ALA A 60 -2.50 5.90 -4.41
CA ALA A 60 -2.61 7.08 -3.55
C ALA A 60 -2.49 8.35 -4.40
N ASP A 61 -3.43 9.28 -4.25
CA ASP A 61 -3.36 10.58 -4.93
C ASP A 61 -2.27 11.44 -4.30
N VAL A 62 -2.24 11.49 -2.97
CA VAL A 62 -1.18 12.14 -2.19
C VAL A 62 -0.80 11.28 -0.99
N MET A 63 0.49 11.10 -0.78
CA MET A 63 1.04 10.41 0.38
C MET A 63 2.19 11.23 0.97
N ASN A 64 2.18 11.48 2.28
CA ASN A 64 3.32 12.09 2.97
C ASN A 64 4.06 11.05 3.81
N LEU A 65 5.36 10.95 3.58
CA LEU A 65 6.25 10.03 4.30
C LEU A 65 7.19 10.76 5.23
N PHE A 66 7.17 10.38 6.50
CA PHE A 66 7.97 10.99 7.56
C PHE A 66 8.99 10.00 8.11
N ASP A 67 10.25 10.39 8.10
CA ASP A 67 11.30 9.64 8.80
C ASP A 67 12.30 10.58 9.49
N ILE A 68 13.36 10.02 10.07
CA ILE A 68 14.36 10.79 10.80
C ILE A 68 15.13 11.81 9.92
N GLN A 69 15.26 11.54 8.61
CA GLN A 69 15.92 12.42 7.65
C GLN A 69 14.95 13.47 7.10
N HIS A 70 13.65 13.15 7.08
CA HIS A 70 12.57 13.95 6.53
C HIS A 70 11.50 14.26 7.58
N PRO A 71 11.82 15.05 8.63
CA PRO A 71 10.89 15.34 9.71
C PRO A 71 9.67 16.15 9.27
N GLU A 72 9.80 16.95 8.20
CA GLU A 72 8.72 17.74 7.62
C GLU A 72 7.84 16.93 6.64
N GLY A 73 8.26 15.71 6.31
CA GLY A 73 7.59 14.83 5.36
C GLY A 73 8.01 15.06 3.91
N VAL A 74 8.01 13.97 3.14
CA VAL A 74 8.17 13.97 1.68
C VAL A 74 6.83 13.62 1.04
N GLU A 75 6.33 14.53 0.20
CA GLU A 75 5.09 14.32 -0.56
C GLU A 75 5.37 13.48 -1.81
N LEU A 76 4.65 12.37 -1.96
CA LEU A 76 4.58 11.55 -3.17
C LEU A 76 3.17 11.67 -3.76
N LYS A 77 3.08 11.75 -5.09
CA LYS A 77 1.80 11.88 -5.80
C LYS A 77 1.55 10.71 -6.73
N ASN A 78 0.28 10.33 -6.83
CA ASN A 78 -0.18 9.34 -7.80
C ASN A 78 0.60 8.00 -7.77
N VAL A 79 1.01 7.55 -6.59
CA VAL A 79 1.86 6.36 -6.42
C VAL A 79 1.04 5.08 -6.26
N GLY A 80 1.53 4.00 -6.85
CA GLY A 80 1.02 2.65 -6.57
C GLY A 80 1.50 2.16 -5.20
N VAL A 81 0.57 1.69 -4.37
CA VAL A 81 0.84 1.23 -3.00
C VAL A 81 0.37 -0.21 -2.82
N ILE A 82 1.21 -1.01 -2.16
CA ILE A 82 0.78 -2.27 -1.54
C ILE A 82 0.89 -2.16 -0.02
N PHE A 83 -0.14 -2.58 0.68
CA PHE A 83 -0.26 -2.40 2.12
C PHE A 83 -0.87 -3.60 2.83
N MET A 84 -0.19 -4.09 3.85
CA MET A 84 -0.69 -5.06 4.82
C MET A 84 0.24 -5.10 6.04
N HIS A 85 -0.27 -5.56 7.19
CA HIS A 85 0.63 -5.94 8.29
C HIS A 85 1.60 -7.02 7.83
N GLY A 86 2.74 -7.14 8.50
CA GLY A 86 3.69 -8.17 8.15
C GLY A 86 4.63 -8.51 9.28
N GLY A 87 5.62 -9.31 8.93
CA GLY A 87 6.71 -9.65 9.81
C GLY A 87 7.79 -10.41 9.06
N ARG A 88 8.95 -10.53 9.70
CA ARG A 88 10.11 -11.22 9.15
C ARG A 88 10.26 -12.58 9.79
N ARG A 89 10.42 -13.61 8.97
CA ARG A 89 10.81 -14.96 9.40
C ARG A 89 12.27 -15.00 9.81
N GLU A 90 12.65 -16.01 10.59
CA GLU A 90 14.05 -16.21 10.99
C GLU A 90 15.01 -16.44 9.80
N ASN A 91 14.49 -17.02 8.71
CA ASN A 91 15.26 -17.23 7.48
C ASN A 91 15.51 -15.94 6.67
N GLY A 92 14.94 -14.81 7.10
CA GLY A 92 15.10 -13.51 6.49
C GLY A 92 13.95 -13.05 5.61
N ASP A 93 13.00 -13.93 5.27
CA ASP A 93 11.88 -13.61 4.40
C ASP A 93 10.87 -12.70 5.08
N TRP A 94 10.38 -11.71 4.34
CA TRP A 94 9.28 -10.87 4.76
C TRP A 94 7.95 -11.41 4.27
N MET A 95 6.97 -11.42 5.17
CA MET A 95 5.65 -11.98 4.93
C MET A 95 4.58 -10.92 5.23
N PHE A 96 3.62 -10.74 4.34
CA PHE A 96 2.37 -10.02 4.61
C PHE A 96 1.38 -10.89 5.39
N SER A 97 0.55 -10.26 6.21
CA SER A 97 -0.47 -10.81 7.10
C SER A 97 0.06 -11.68 8.23
N ASP A 98 0.66 -12.82 7.94
CA ASP A 98 1.09 -13.81 8.92
C ASP A 98 2.51 -14.29 8.62
N ILE A 99 3.34 -14.44 9.66
CA ILE A 99 4.75 -14.82 9.47
C ILE A 99 4.85 -16.27 8.97
N GLU A 100 3.94 -17.16 9.36
CA GLU A 100 4.02 -18.58 9.00
C GLU A 100 3.28 -18.89 7.69
N ASN A 101 2.08 -18.32 7.51
CA ASN A 101 1.18 -18.67 6.40
C ASN A 101 0.81 -17.47 5.51
N GLY A 102 1.54 -16.36 5.63
CA GLY A 102 1.31 -15.15 4.87
C GLY A 102 1.83 -15.20 3.43
N TYR A 103 1.87 -14.03 2.81
CA TYR A 103 2.34 -13.84 1.44
C TYR A 103 3.77 -13.29 1.42
N PRO A 104 4.75 -13.95 0.76
CA PRO A 104 6.10 -13.41 0.67
C PRO A 104 6.08 -12.03 0.01
N VAL A 105 6.59 -11.00 0.68
CA VAL A 105 6.40 -9.59 0.27
C VAL A 105 6.97 -9.35 -1.13
N VAL A 106 8.23 -9.74 -1.37
CA VAL A 106 8.91 -9.49 -2.64
C VAL A 106 8.24 -10.24 -3.80
N GLU A 107 7.89 -11.51 -3.62
CA GLU A 107 7.23 -12.30 -4.67
C GLU A 107 5.84 -11.75 -4.99
N THR A 108 5.13 -11.30 -3.96
CA THR A 108 3.81 -10.68 -4.09
C THR A 108 3.89 -9.37 -4.86
N VAL A 109 4.83 -8.49 -4.53
CA VAL A 109 5.04 -7.23 -5.28
C VAL A 109 5.35 -7.50 -6.75
N LYS A 110 6.22 -8.48 -7.05
CA LYS A 110 6.54 -8.87 -8.43
C LYS A 110 5.31 -9.38 -9.19
N ALA A 111 4.51 -10.24 -8.55
CA ALA A 111 3.27 -10.74 -9.14
C ALA A 111 2.24 -9.62 -9.38
N VAL A 112 2.11 -8.69 -8.42
CA VAL A 112 1.26 -7.51 -8.53
C VAL A 112 1.70 -6.61 -9.69
N ASN A 113 2.99 -6.31 -9.81
CA ASN A 113 3.49 -5.46 -10.88
C ASN A 113 3.26 -6.08 -12.27
N GLU A 114 3.43 -7.39 -12.43
CA GLU A 114 3.07 -8.08 -13.68
C GLU A 114 1.57 -8.07 -13.96
N TYR A 115 0.73 -8.16 -12.92
CA TYR A 115 -0.71 -8.02 -13.05
C TYR A 115 -1.13 -6.60 -13.47
N LEU A 116 -0.61 -5.56 -12.82
CA LEU A 116 -0.89 -4.16 -13.13
C LEU A 116 -0.42 -3.79 -14.54
N LYS A 117 0.76 -4.26 -14.94
CA LYS A 117 1.30 -4.09 -16.30
C LYS A 117 0.37 -4.66 -17.38
N LYS A 118 -0.21 -5.84 -17.17
CA LYS A 118 -1.18 -6.44 -18.11
C LYS A 118 -2.46 -5.60 -18.24
N LYS A 119 -2.81 -4.82 -17.21
CA LYS A 119 -3.95 -3.89 -17.21
C LYS A 119 -3.61 -2.50 -17.73
N GLY A 120 -2.33 -2.21 -18.01
CA GLY A 120 -1.88 -0.87 -18.35
C GLY A 120 -1.89 0.10 -17.17
N GLU A 121 -1.80 -0.42 -15.95
CA GLU A 121 -1.74 0.36 -14.71
C GLU A 121 -0.29 0.56 -14.25
N SER A 122 -0.02 1.65 -13.53
CA SER A 122 1.29 1.94 -12.93
C SER A 122 1.72 0.84 -11.96
N PRO A 123 3.03 0.54 -11.83
CA PRO A 123 3.51 -0.44 -10.86
C PRO A 123 3.34 0.06 -9.42
N VAL A 124 3.53 -0.85 -8.47
CA VAL A 124 3.76 -0.51 -7.06
C VAL A 124 5.10 0.19 -6.91
N GLU A 125 5.06 1.36 -6.28
CA GLU A 125 6.21 2.21 -5.97
C GLU A 125 6.39 2.35 -4.46
N VAL A 126 5.38 2.00 -3.66
CA VAL A 126 5.47 2.02 -2.20
C VAL A 126 5.01 0.70 -1.60
N VAL A 127 5.88 0.09 -0.81
CA VAL A 127 5.61 -1.15 -0.08
C VAL A 127 5.53 -0.84 1.42
N MET A 128 4.35 -1.05 1.99
CA MET A 128 4.10 -0.90 3.42
C MET A 128 3.82 -2.25 4.06
N ALA A 129 4.86 -2.86 4.64
CA ALA A 129 4.72 -3.99 5.56
C ALA A 129 5.16 -3.55 6.97
N CYS A 130 4.30 -3.75 7.98
CA CYS A 130 4.61 -3.36 9.35
C CYS A 130 5.66 -4.30 9.98
N ASN A 131 6.66 -3.74 10.66
CA ASN A 131 7.65 -4.51 11.40
C ASN A 131 7.20 -4.69 12.85
N LYS A 132 6.63 -5.86 13.21
CA LYS A 132 6.16 -6.09 14.59
C LYS A 132 7.30 -6.28 15.61
N PHE A 133 8.56 -6.39 15.16
CA PHE A 133 9.69 -6.71 16.04
C PHE A 133 10.89 -5.75 15.89
N LEU A 134 11.44 -5.36 17.04
CA LEU A 134 12.56 -4.42 17.21
C LEU A 134 13.90 -5.10 16.86
N ALA A 135 14.45 -4.82 15.68
CA ALA A 135 15.89 -4.66 15.44
C ALA A 135 16.14 -3.94 14.10
N SER A 136 17.16 -3.08 14.12
CA SER A 136 17.51 -2.02 13.19
C SER A 136 17.92 -2.46 11.77
N GLU A 137 17.70 -1.57 10.79
CA GLU A 137 18.29 -1.55 9.43
C GLU A 137 17.94 -2.69 8.47
N ILE A 138 16.89 -3.45 8.75
CA ILE A 138 16.50 -4.57 7.88
C ILE A 138 15.67 -4.08 6.69
N THR A 139 16.20 -4.34 5.50
CA THR A 139 15.53 -4.20 4.21
C THR A 139 14.38 -5.21 4.06
N ILE A 140 13.22 -4.80 3.54
CA ILE A 140 12.09 -5.71 3.25
C ILE A 140 12.46 -6.74 2.16
N GLY A 141 13.40 -6.38 1.29
CA GLY A 141 14.06 -7.25 0.33
C GLY A 141 14.89 -6.41 -0.64
N ASP A 142 15.71 -7.08 -1.45
CA ASP A 142 16.42 -6.45 -2.56
C ASP A 142 15.44 -6.32 -3.73
N PHE A 143 14.76 -5.18 -3.81
CA PHE A 143 14.14 -4.74 -5.05
C PHE A 143 15.25 -4.36 -6.02
N ASP A 144 15.07 -4.64 -7.32
CA ASP A 144 16.12 -4.33 -8.28
C ASP A 144 16.42 -2.82 -8.20
N ALA A 145 17.69 -2.42 -8.28
CA ALA A 145 18.08 -1.02 -8.09
C ALA A 145 17.39 -0.04 -9.08
N ASN A 146 16.75 -0.57 -10.13
CA ASN A 146 16.00 0.17 -11.15
C ASN A 146 14.51 0.29 -10.83
N GLU A 147 13.99 -0.50 -9.90
CA GLU A 147 12.63 -0.39 -9.38
C GLU A 147 12.63 0.79 -8.38
N ASN A 148 11.98 1.90 -8.72
CA ASN A 148 11.86 3.06 -7.84
C ASN A 148 10.86 2.77 -6.71
N ILE A 149 11.23 1.83 -5.83
CA ILE A 149 10.38 1.36 -4.75
C ILE A 149 10.85 1.98 -3.43
N VAL A 150 9.89 2.52 -2.71
CA VAL A 150 10.02 2.99 -1.34
C VAL A 150 9.50 1.92 -0.39
N TYR A 151 10.27 1.63 0.65
CA TYR A 151 9.80 0.77 1.74
C TYR A 151 10.36 1.24 3.06
N ALA A 152 9.59 0.98 4.12
CA ALA A 152 9.99 1.32 5.46
C ALA A 152 11.08 0.40 5.98
N VAL A 153 12.00 0.97 6.76
CA VAL A 153 13.08 0.28 7.45
C VAL A 153 13.08 0.72 8.92
N GLY A 154 13.33 -0.24 9.82
CA GLY A 154 13.33 -0.02 11.27
C GLY A 154 12.02 -0.42 11.93
N GLU A 155 11.50 0.42 12.82
CA GLU A 155 10.29 0.16 13.61
C GLU A 155 9.01 0.06 12.74
N THR A 156 7.88 -0.27 13.37
CA THR A 156 6.54 -0.31 12.76
C THR A 156 6.26 0.96 11.94
N VAL A 157 5.74 0.78 10.72
CA VAL A 157 5.16 1.89 9.95
C VAL A 157 3.88 2.34 10.65
N GLY A 158 3.92 3.51 11.26
CA GLY A 158 2.75 4.16 11.84
C GLY A 158 1.99 4.91 10.76
N LEU A 159 0.81 4.41 10.37
CA LEU A 159 -0.16 5.22 9.64
C LEU A 159 -0.67 6.32 10.58
N MET A 160 -0.32 7.57 10.30
CA MET A 160 -0.66 8.72 11.16
C MET A 160 -2.11 9.16 10.93
N ASN A 161 -2.51 9.22 9.67
CA ASN A 161 -3.89 9.43 9.23
C ASN A 161 -4.05 8.82 7.83
N ALA A 162 -5.27 8.40 7.52
CA ALA A 162 -5.62 8.07 6.15
C ALA A 162 -7.11 8.20 5.91
N GLY A 163 -7.48 8.54 4.69
CA GLY A 163 -8.87 8.58 4.27
C GLY A 163 -9.02 8.59 2.78
N MET A 164 -10.26 8.43 2.36
CA MET A 164 -10.68 8.56 0.98
C MET A 164 -11.61 9.77 0.86
N SER A 165 -11.34 10.66 -0.09
CA SER A 165 -12.22 11.78 -0.43
C SER A 165 -13.48 11.30 -1.16
N GLU A 166 -14.47 12.19 -1.30
CA GLU A 166 -15.75 11.86 -1.96
C GLU A 166 -15.60 11.44 -3.43
N ASP A 167 -14.55 11.90 -4.12
CA ASP A 167 -14.20 11.52 -5.49
C ASP A 167 -13.35 10.24 -5.59
N GLY A 168 -13.15 9.54 -4.46
CA GLY A 168 -12.47 8.25 -4.40
C GLY A 168 -10.95 8.34 -4.33
N LYS A 169 -10.39 9.53 -4.10
CA LYS A 169 -8.93 9.71 -3.99
C LYS A 169 -8.46 9.36 -2.59
N ILE A 170 -7.36 8.62 -2.53
CA ILE A 170 -6.78 8.16 -1.27
C ILE A 170 -5.67 9.10 -0.86
N HIS A 171 -5.72 9.56 0.38
CA HIS A 171 -4.73 10.44 0.99
C HIS A 171 -4.29 9.86 2.33
N PHE A 172 -2.98 9.79 2.57
CA PHE A 172 -2.50 9.32 3.87
C PHE A 172 -1.10 9.80 4.23
N ASN A 173 -0.83 9.79 5.53
CA ASN A 173 0.47 10.09 6.11
C ASN A 173 1.00 8.85 6.82
N ALA A 174 2.25 8.49 6.58
CA ALA A 174 2.89 7.37 7.26
C ALA A 174 4.26 7.76 7.80
N ARG A 175 4.60 7.21 8.96
CA ARG A 175 5.88 7.43 9.64
C ARG A 175 6.60 6.11 9.86
N ALA A 176 7.91 6.11 9.62
CA ALA A 176 8.80 5.01 9.97
C ALA A 176 10.10 5.57 10.55
N GLY A 177 11.00 4.68 11.03
CA GLY A 177 12.35 5.10 11.42
C GLY A 177 13.16 5.64 10.24
N SER A 178 13.05 4.97 9.08
CA SER A 178 13.65 5.36 7.80
C SER A 178 12.78 4.82 6.65
N PHE A 179 12.74 5.54 5.52
CA PHE A 179 12.25 5.01 4.26
C PHE A 179 13.39 4.90 3.25
N TRP A 180 13.73 3.68 2.85
CA TRP A 180 14.71 3.49 1.79
C TRP A 180 14.05 3.74 0.44
N GLY A 181 14.80 4.32 -0.50
CA GLY A 181 14.30 4.68 -1.84
C GLY A 181 13.49 5.97 -1.91
N LEU A 182 13.15 6.59 -0.77
CA LEU A 182 12.28 7.78 -0.70
C LEU A 182 12.79 8.95 -1.54
N ASP A 183 14.05 9.36 -1.32
CA ASP A 183 14.65 10.47 -2.05
C ASP A 183 14.74 10.20 -3.55
N LYS A 184 15.04 8.96 -3.91
CA LYS A 184 15.16 8.55 -5.31
C LYS A 184 13.81 8.64 -6.01
N LEU A 185 12.75 8.09 -5.40
CA LEU A 185 11.40 8.17 -5.95
C LEU A 185 10.92 9.63 -6.01
N ALA A 186 11.06 10.39 -4.93
CA ALA A 186 10.68 11.79 -4.88
C ALA A 186 11.38 12.63 -5.96
N THR A 187 12.69 12.42 -6.15
CA THR A 187 13.45 13.07 -7.23
C THR A 187 12.91 12.67 -8.60
N SER A 188 12.60 11.38 -8.82
CA SER A 188 12.06 10.93 -10.11
C SER A 188 10.69 11.55 -10.44
N GLN A 189 9.84 11.78 -9.42
CA GLN A 189 8.56 12.45 -9.59
C GLN A 189 8.68 13.95 -9.88
N GLN A 190 9.79 14.59 -9.46
CA GLN A 190 10.09 15.97 -9.83
C GLN A 190 10.62 16.09 -11.27
N ILE A 191 11.19 15.01 -11.82
CA ILE A 191 11.78 14.95 -13.15
C ILE A 191 10.76 14.58 -14.24
N GLU A 192 9.54 14.13 -13.89
CA GLU A 192 8.43 14.09 -14.84
C GLU A 192 8.04 15.53 -15.28
N ILE A 193 8.79 16.03 -16.25
CA ILE A 193 8.59 17.32 -16.91
C ILE A 193 7.39 17.18 -17.87
N LEU A 194 6.47 18.13 -17.74
CA LEU A 194 5.34 18.46 -18.62
C LEU A 194 5.63 18.33 -20.12
#